data_AF-S5YCY4-F1
#
_entry.id   AF-S5YCY4-F1
#
_cell.length_a   1.000
_cell.length_b   1.000
_cell.length_c   1.000
_cell.angle_alpha   90.00
_cell.angle_beta   90.00
_cell.angle_gamma   90.00
#
_symmetry.space_group_name_H-M   'P 1'
#
loop_
_entity.id
_entity.type
_entity.pdbx_description
1 polymer ?
#
loop_
_entity_poly.entity_id
_entity_poly.type
_entity_poly.pdbx_seq_one_letter_code
_entity_poly.pdbx_strand_id
1 'polypeptide(L)'
;MTIKLDYILARLPPVPDYFTERHMEIVRSLASVLLRDGTFDEAVWLQVQRYAVHRLKWDDINFDLETDDGEDEKGFGSPKVQRLAYLDKVLTPLERELFFTPASRKEGLGSEQASFMSLLTGAEKATSAPVDPVGAVTPFRPRRRPVGG
;
A
#
# COMPACT_ATOMS: atom_id res chain seq x y z
N MET A 1 27.49 15.54 8.94
CA MET A 1 28.03 14.16 8.82
C MET A 1 27.18 13.42 7.81
N THR A 2 27.69 13.14 6.62
CA THR A 2 27.04 12.25 5.65
C THR A 2 27.30 10.81 6.08
N ILE A 3 26.35 10.20 6.78
CA ILE A 3 26.39 8.76 7.01
C ILE A 3 26.28 8.11 5.63
N LYS A 4 27.25 7.26 5.27
CA LYS A 4 27.22 6.56 3.97
C LYS A 4 26.02 5.62 3.96
N LEU A 5 25.20 5.69 2.90
CA LEU A 5 23.98 4.88 2.76
C LEU A 5 24.27 3.39 3.01
N ASP A 6 25.36 2.86 2.46
CA ASP A 6 25.77 1.46 2.62
C ASP A 6 25.96 1.04 4.09
N TYR A 7 26.41 1.95 4.94
CA TYR A 7 26.59 1.69 6.36
C TYR A 7 25.26 1.54 7.10
N ILE A 8 24.22 2.25 6.64
CA ILE A 8 22.87 2.15 7.19
C ILE A 8 22.22 0.86 6.69
N LEU A 9 22.33 0.58 5.38
CA LEU A 9 21.78 -0.64 4.80
C LEU A 9 22.37 -1.90 5.43
N ALA A 10 23.66 -1.89 5.80
CA ALA A 10 24.32 -3.00 6.47
C ALA A 10 23.81 -3.30 7.89
N ARG A 11 23.04 -2.38 8.50
CA ARG A 11 22.47 -2.52 9.84
C ARG A 11 20.98 -2.85 9.85
N LEU A 12 20.35 -2.79 8.69
CA LEU A 12 18.94 -3.13 8.52
C LEU A 12 18.79 -4.63 8.29
N PRO A 13 17.57 -5.18 8.47
CA PRO A 13 17.27 -6.53 8.06
C PRO A 13 17.73 -6.79 6.61
N PRO A 14 18.37 -7.93 6.34
CA PRO A 14 18.89 -8.24 5.01
C PRO A 14 17.75 -8.26 3.97
N VAL A 15 18.10 -7.95 2.73
CA VAL A 15 17.17 -8.12 1.61
C VAL A 15 16.97 -9.60 1.31
N PRO A 16 15.80 -10.01 0.79
CA PRO A 16 15.55 -11.39 0.38
C PRO A 16 16.51 -11.86 -0.70
N ASP A 17 16.86 -13.16 -0.69
CA ASP A 17 17.82 -13.76 -1.63
C ASP A 17 17.43 -13.65 -3.11
N TYR A 18 16.13 -13.45 -3.40
CA TYR A 18 15.64 -13.27 -4.78
C TYR A 18 15.81 -11.84 -5.31
N PHE A 19 16.35 -10.91 -4.52
CA PHE A 19 16.64 -9.55 -4.98
C PHE A 19 17.81 -9.57 -5.96
N THR A 20 17.54 -9.11 -7.17
CA THR A 20 18.56 -8.85 -8.19
C THR A 20 19.17 -7.46 -8.03
N GLU A 21 20.24 -7.17 -8.78
CA GLU A 21 20.86 -5.84 -8.78
C GLU A 21 19.89 -4.72 -9.15
N ARG A 22 18.97 -4.96 -10.11
CA ARG A 22 17.91 -3.99 -10.48
C ARG A 22 16.99 -3.66 -9.31
N HIS A 23 16.67 -4.63 -8.46
CA HIS A 23 15.92 -4.35 -7.23
C HIS A 23 16.75 -3.47 -6.29
N MET A 24 18.03 -3.80 -6.12
CA MET A 24 18.93 -3.04 -5.25
C MET A 24 19.16 -1.61 -5.71
N GLU A 25 19.14 -1.34 -7.02
CA GLU A 25 19.19 0.02 -7.57
C GLU A 25 17.97 0.85 -7.17
N ILE A 26 16.76 0.28 -7.30
CA ILE A 26 15.51 0.92 -6.86
C ILE A 26 15.53 1.16 -5.34
N VAL A 27 15.97 0.17 -4.57
CA VAL A 27 16.11 0.29 -3.11
C VAL A 27 17.08 1.41 -2.74
N ARG A 28 18.27 1.44 -3.35
CA ARG A 28 19.30 2.45 -3.05
C ARG A 28 18.85 3.85 -3.45
N SER A 29 18.23 4.01 -4.62
CA SER A 29 17.76 5.31 -5.07
C SER A 29 16.68 5.86 -4.13
N LEU A 30 15.69 5.04 -3.78
CA LEU A 30 14.62 5.42 -2.86
C LEU A 30 15.14 5.69 -1.44
N ALA A 31 16.00 4.80 -0.91
CA ALA A 31 16.59 4.97 0.42
C ALA A 31 17.44 6.24 0.50
N SER A 32 18.14 6.63 -0.58
CA SER A 32 18.91 7.88 -0.60
C SER A 32 18.04 9.13 -0.44
N VAL A 33 16.85 9.14 -1.05
CA VAL A 33 15.88 10.23 -0.95
C VAL A 33 15.27 10.28 0.45
N LEU A 34 14.82 9.13 0.97
CA LEU A 34 14.23 9.04 2.30
C LEU A 34 15.23 9.38 3.42
N LEU A 35 16.51 9.03 3.22
CA LEU A 35 17.58 9.40 4.15
C LEU A 35 17.82 10.91 4.15
N ARG A 36 17.84 11.54 2.97
CA ARG A 36 17.95 13.00 2.83
C ARG A 36 16.78 13.71 3.52
N ASP A 37 15.59 13.15 3.39
CA ASP A 37 14.35 13.72 3.93
C ASP A 37 14.15 13.38 5.42
N GLY A 38 15.04 12.56 6.01
CA GLY A 38 15.04 12.21 7.44
C GLY A 38 13.90 11.28 7.87
N THR A 39 13.25 10.60 6.93
CA THR A 39 12.10 9.71 7.16
C THR A 39 12.46 8.23 7.15
N PHE A 40 13.74 7.91 6.96
CA PHE A 40 14.20 6.54 6.82
C PHE A 40 14.38 5.84 8.18
N ASP A 41 13.57 4.83 8.44
CA ASP A 41 13.64 3.94 9.61
C ASP A 41 13.46 2.46 9.21
N GLU A 42 13.46 1.55 10.19
CA GLU A 42 13.32 0.11 9.96
C GLU A 42 11.92 -0.27 9.42
N ALA A 43 10.86 0.43 9.80
CA ALA A 43 9.52 0.16 9.28
C ALA A 43 9.40 0.57 7.80
N VAL A 44 9.97 1.73 7.47
CA VAL A 44 10.08 2.24 6.10
C VAL A 44 10.99 1.36 5.26
N TRP A 45 12.02 0.75 5.83
CA TRP A 45 12.88 -0.19 5.12
C TRP A 45 12.11 -1.38 4.51
N LEU A 46 11.19 -1.98 5.26
CA LEU A 46 10.34 -3.06 4.74
C LEU A 46 9.39 -2.57 3.63
N GLN A 47 8.88 -1.34 3.74
CA GLN A 47 8.07 -0.72 2.69
C GLN A 47 8.89 -0.47 1.42
N VAL A 48 10.14 -0.01 1.55
CA VAL A 48 11.08 0.19 0.43
C VAL A 48 11.34 -1.13 -0.30
N GLN A 49 11.56 -2.24 0.42
CA GLN A 49 11.74 -3.55 -0.20
C GLN A 49 10.47 -3.98 -0.97
N ARG A 50 9.29 -3.84 -0.36
CA ARG A 50 8.01 -4.17 -1.03
C ARG A 50 7.80 -3.31 -2.26
N TYR A 51 8.09 -2.03 -2.18
CA TYR A 51 8.03 -1.11 -3.31
C TYR A 51 8.92 -1.56 -4.45
N ALA A 52 10.20 -1.88 -4.18
CA ALA A 52 11.14 -2.31 -5.21
C ALA A 52 10.67 -3.53 -6.00
N VAL A 53 10.07 -4.53 -5.32
CA VAL A 53 9.53 -5.73 -5.98
C VAL A 53 8.37 -5.40 -6.92
N HIS A 54 7.45 -4.54 -6.50
CA HIS A 54 6.31 -4.17 -7.32
C HIS A 54 6.69 -3.20 -8.44
N ARG A 55 7.62 -2.29 -8.16
CA ARG A 55 8.11 -1.30 -9.12
C ARG A 55 8.87 -1.96 -10.26
N LEU A 56 9.76 -2.90 -9.96
CA LEU A 56 10.50 -3.61 -11.01
C LEU A 56 9.55 -4.40 -11.94
N LYS A 57 8.55 -5.10 -11.37
CA LYS A 57 7.54 -5.81 -12.17
C LYS A 57 6.71 -4.87 -13.04
N TRP A 58 6.46 -3.67 -12.54
CA TRP A 58 5.75 -2.65 -13.31
C TRP A 58 6.63 -2.17 -14.47
N ASP A 59 7.89 -1.84 -14.20
CA ASP A 59 8.85 -1.37 -15.20
C ASP A 59 9.07 -2.43 -16.30
N ASP A 60 9.15 -3.71 -15.93
CA ASP A 60 9.31 -4.82 -16.89
C ASP A 60 8.08 -4.96 -17.80
N ILE A 61 6.87 -4.97 -17.24
CA ILE A 61 5.64 -5.09 -18.04
C ILE A 61 5.42 -3.84 -18.90
N ASN A 62 5.74 -2.66 -18.37
CA ASN A 62 5.61 -1.42 -19.10
C ASN A 62 6.59 -1.37 -20.28
N PHE A 63 7.84 -1.78 -20.07
CA PHE A 63 8.84 -1.90 -21.13
C PHE A 63 8.38 -2.90 -22.21
N ASP A 64 7.86 -4.06 -21.82
CA ASP A 64 7.35 -5.05 -22.76
C ASP A 64 6.19 -4.49 -23.59
N LEU A 65 5.27 -3.71 -22.99
CA LEU A 65 4.17 -3.07 -23.74
C LEU A 65 4.65 -1.95 -24.65
N GLU A 66 5.70 -1.22 -24.28
CA GLU A 66 6.27 -0.16 -25.11
C GLU A 66 7.02 -0.73 -26.32
N THR A 67 7.67 -1.88 -26.15
CA THR A 67 8.48 -2.53 -27.20
C THR A 67 7.72 -3.51 -28.07
N ASP A 68 6.59 -4.06 -27.60
CA ASP A 68 5.76 -4.95 -28.40
C ASP A 68 4.87 -4.15 -29.38
N ASP A 69 4.94 -4.45 -30.67
CA ASP A 69 4.13 -3.82 -31.73
C ASP A 69 2.74 -4.49 -31.90
N GLY A 70 2.45 -5.55 -31.15
CA GLY A 70 1.15 -6.23 -31.17
C GLY A 70 0.00 -5.38 -30.62
N GLU A 71 -0.97 -5.03 -31.47
CA GLU A 71 -2.15 -4.24 -31.08
C GLU A 71 -3.01 -4.94 -30.01
N ASP A 72 -3.09 -6.27 -30.04
CA ASP A 72 -3.93 -7.07 -29.14
C ASP A 72 -3.44 -7.04 -27.67
N GLU A 73 -2.15 -6.79 -27.45
CA GLU A 73 -1.56 -6.75 -26.11
C GLU A 73 -1.71 -5.38 -25.44
N LYS A 74 -2.06 -4.33 -26.19
CA LYS A 74 -2.26 -2.96 -25.70
C LYS A 74 -3.72 -2.64 -25.38
N GLY A 75 -4.66 -3.53 -25.71
CA GLY A 75 -6.07 -3.34 -25.44
C GLY A 75 -6.44 -3.35 -23.95
N PHE A 76 -7.54 -2.67 -23.59
CA PHE A 76 -8.06 -2.60 -22.20
C PHE A 76 -8.33 -3.98 -21.55
N GLY A 77 -8.56 -5.00 -22.37
CA GLY A 77 -8.76 -6.40 -21.95
C GLY A 77 -7.48 -7.24 -21.87
N SER A 78 -6.32 -6.69 -22.25
CA SER A 78 -5.06 -7.44 -22.27
C SER A 78 -4.63 -7.86 -20.86
N PRO A 79 -4.15 -9.10 -20.66
CA PRO A 79 -3.61 -9.54 -19.38
C PRO A 79 -2.47 -8.65 -18.86
N LYS A 80 -1.63 -8.10 -19.75
CA LYS A 80 -0.52 -7.20 -19.38
C LYS A 80 -1.04 -5.87 -18.84
N VAL A 81 -2.00 -5.25 -19.53
CA VAL A 81 -2.64 -3.99 -19.10
C VAL A 81 -3.38 -4.16 -17.78
N GLN A 82 -4.12 -5.27 -17.61
CA GLN A 82 -4.76 -5.59 -16.33
C GLN A 82 -3.76 -5.78 -15.20
N ARG A 83 -2.60 -6.38 -15.51
CA ARG A 83 -1.52 -6.58 -14.52
C ARG A 83 -0.86 -5.26 -14.13
N LEU A 84 -0.64 -4.34 -15.06
CA LEU A 84 -0.19 -2.98 -14.75
C LEU A 84 -1.19 -2.25 -13.87
N ALA A 85 -2.48 -2.26 -14.23
CA ALA A 85 -3.52 -1.63 -13.42
C ALA A 85 -3.60 -2.22 -11.99
N TYR A 86 -3.32 -3.52 -11.82
CA TYR A 86 -3.17 -4.12 -10.50
C TYR A 86 -1.94 -3.60 -9.76
N LEU A 87 -0.78 -3.54 -10.43
CA LEU A 87 0.46 -3.03 -9.84
C LEU A 87 0.33 -1.55 -9.46
N ASP A 88 -0.34 -0.73 -10.25
CA ASP A 88 -0.64 0.68 -9.92
C ASP A 88 -1.47 0.78 -8.63
N LYS A 89 -2.48 -0.08 -8.46
CA LYS A 89 -3.28 -0.12 -7.23
C LYS A 89 -2.47 -0.50 -6.00
N VAL A 90 -1.40 -1.27 -6.16
CA VAL A 90 -0.48 -1.66 -5.08
C VAL A 90 0.59 -0.59 -4.84
N LEU A 91 1.13 0.02 -5.90
CA LEU A 91 2.18 1.03 -5.84
C LEU A 91 1.65 2.36 -5.30
N THR A 92 0.48 2.81 -5.74
CA THR A 92 -0.11 4.10 -5.30
C THR A 92 -0.16 4.27 -3.77
N PRO A 93 -0.68 3.32 -2.97
CA PRO A 93 -0.68 3.46 -1.52
C PRO A 93 0.74 3.39 -0.94
N LEU A 94 1.64 2.56 -1.48
CA LEU A 94 3.03 2.49 -1.04
C LEU A 94 3.77 3.81 -1.29
N GLU A 95 3.56 4.43 -2.45
CA GLU A 95 4.13 5.74 -2.78
C GLU A 95 3.60 6.83 -1.85
N ARG A 96 2.31 6.79 -1.51
CA ARG A 96 1.75 7.69 -0.51
C ARG A 96 2.41 7.48 0.85
N GLU A 97 2.54 6.23 1.31
CA GLU A 97 3.16 5.93 2.60
C GLU A 97 4.64 6.35 2.68
N LEU A 98 5.39 6.17 1.58
CA LEU A 98 6.81 6.49 1.50
C LEU A 98 7.07 7.99 1.38
N PHE A 99 6.30 8.69 0.52
CA PHE A 99 6.53 10.10 0.20
C PHE A 99 5.68 11.10 0.99
N PHE A 100 4.65 10.67 1.74
CA PHE A 100 4.00 11.58 2.68
C PHE A 100 4.97 11.92 3.82
N THR A 101 5.30 13.20 3.91
CA THR A 101 6.08 13.79 5.01
C THR A 101 5.38 13.59 6.37
N PRO A 102 6.10 13.56 7.50
CA PRO A 102 5.47 13.46 8.83
C PRO A 102 4.42 14.55 9.11
N ALA A 103 4.59 15.76 8.55
CA ALA A 103 3.61 16.85 8.65
C ALA A 103 2.30 16.51 7.92
N SER A 104 2.39 15.91 6.73
CA SER A 104 1.23 15.47 5.94
C SER A 104 0.66 14.13 6.42
N ARG A 105 1.42 13.29 7.13
CA ARG A 105 0.87 12.13 7.86
C ARG A 105 0.03 12.56 9.06
N LYS A 106 0.41 13.64 9.76
CA LYS A 106 -0.39 14.20 10.86
C LYS A 106 -1.70 14.87 10.39
N GLU A 107 -1.72 15.48 9.21
CA GLU A 107 -2.93 16.11 8.64
C GLU A 107 -3.76 15.16 7.75
N GLY A 108 -3.13 14.22 7.04
CA GLY A 108 -3.77 13.31 6.08
C GLY A 108 -4.20 11.96 6.67
N LEU A 109 -3.54 11.50 7.73
CA LEU A 109 -4.12 10.53 8.65
C LEU A 109 -4.60 11.30 9.88
N GLY A 110 -5.79 11.89 9.76
CA GLY A 110 -6.59 12.18 10.95
C GLY A 110 -6.53 10.94 11.85
N SER A 111 -6.30 11.17 13.15
CA SER A 111 -6.01 10.18 14.18
C SER A 111 -6.96 8.97 14.21
N GLU A 112 -6.79 8.04 13.27
CA GLU A 112 -7.60 6.83 13.12
C GLU A 112 -6.71 5.60 13.03
N GLN A 113 -5.51 5.64 13.62
CA GLN A 113 -5.06 4.45 14.33
C GLN A 113 -6.00 4.26 15.53
N ALA A 114 -7.18 3.71 15.27
CA ALA A 114 -8.01 3.11 16.30
C ALA A 114 -7.20 1.97 16.90
N SER A 115 -6.47 2.29 17.97
CA SER A 115 -5.90 1.29 18.86
C SER A 115 -6.98 0.26 19.15
N PHE A 116 -6.67 -1.03 19.03
CA PHE A 116 -7.61 -2.11 19.32
C PHE A 116 -8.23 -1.96 20.73
N MET A 117 -7.51 -1.32 21.66
CA MET A 117 -7.99 -0.98 23.00
C MET A 117 -9.03 0.15 23.03
N SER A 118 -9.01 1.09 22.07
CA SER A 118 -10.04 2.13 21.93
C SER A 118 -11.37 1.55 21.43
N LEU A 119 -11.33 0.52 20.59
CA LEU A 119 -12.53 -0.20 20.16
C LEU A 119 -13.11 -1.07 21.28
N LEU A 120 -12.26 -1.65 22.12
CA LEU A 120 -12.68 -2.47 23.25
C LEU A 120 -13.32 -1.62 24.37
N THR A 121 -12.74 -0.46 24.67
CA THR A 121 -13.26 0.46 25.69
C THR A 121 -14.48 1.27 25.24
N GLY A 122 -14.65 1.48 23.92
CA GLY A 122 -15.86 2.10 23.35
C GLY A 122 -17.11 1.21 23.43
N ALA A 123 -16.94 -0.11 23.48
CA ALA A 123 -18.05 -1.07 23.56
C ALA A 123 -18.71 -1.15 24.94
N GLU A 124 -18.03 -0.72 26.01
CA GLU A 124 -18.53 -0.84 27.39
C GLU A 124 -19.43 0.33 27.83
N LYS A 125 -19.51 1.41 27.03
CA LYS A 125 -20.24 2.63 27.40
C LYS A 125 -21.62 2.78 26.73
N ALA A 126 -22.13 1.74 26.09
CA ALA A 126 -23.41 1.75 25.37
C ALA A 126 -24.49 0.87 26.04
N THR A 127 -24.66 0.98 27.36
CA THR A 127 -25.82 0.40 28.06
C THR A 127 -26.35 1.33 29.16
N SER A 128 -26.98 2.42 28.74
CA SER A 128 -28.07 3.07 29.48
C SER A 128 -28.85 3.99 28.52
N ALA A 129 -30.03 3.53 28.11
CA ALA A 129 -30.98 4.09 27.12
C ALA A 129 -31.60 5.46 27.51
N PRO A 130 -32.65 6.01 26.82
CA PRO A 130 -33.04 6.03 25.39
C PRO A 130 -33.38 7.48 24.87
N VAL A 131 -33.47 7.74 23.54
CA VAL A 131 -34.48 8.58 22.82
C VAL A 131 -34.23 8.47 21.28
N ASP A 132 -35.31 8.22 20.53
CA ASP A 132 -35.54 7.94 19.09
C ASP A 132 -35.13 9.03 18.03
N PRO A 133 -35.35 8.87 16.69
CA PRO A 133 -35.14 7.73 15.77
C PRO A 133 -34.58 8.18 14.38
N VAL A 134 -33.30 8.00 14.04
CA VAL A 134 -32.84 8.12 12.63
C VAL A 134 -31.72 7.13 12.36
N GLY A 135 -31.96 6.16 11.48
CA GLY A 135 -30.91 5.30 10.92
C GLY A 135 -30.87 3.87 11.48
N ALA A 136 -32.02 3.21 11.63
CA ALA A 136 -32.04 1.77 11.86
C ALA A 136 -31.46 1.03 10.64
N VAL A 137 -30.23 0.55 10.75
CA VAL A 137 -29.64 -0.41 9.83
C VAL A 137 -30.46 -1.69 9.93
N THR A 138 -31.22 -2.00 8.90
CA THR A 138 -31.99 -3.24 8.83
C THR A 138 -31.04 -4.40 8.53
N PRO A 139 -30.99 -5.47 9.35
CA PRO A 139 -30.19 -6.64 9.03
C PRO A 139 -30.78 -7.36 7.81
N PHE A 140 -29.90 -7.83 6.92
CA PHE A 140 -30.25 -8.54 5.70
C PHE A 140 -31.28 -9.65 5.95
N ARG A 141 -32.45 -9.54 5.31
CA ARG A 141 -33.47 -10.59 5.30
C ARG A 141 -33.21 -11.52 4.10
N PRO A 142 -32.95 -12.82 4.28
CA PRO A 142 -32.71 -13.72 3.16
C PRO A 142 -33.99 -13.86 2.31
N ARG A 143 -33.86 -13.61 1.00
CA ARG A 143 -34.94 -13.78 0.01
C ARG A 143 -35.34 -15.26 -0.06
N ARG A 144 -36.59 -15.60 0.27
CA ARG A 144 -37.15 -16.92 -0.04
C ARG A 144 -37.44 -17.01 -1.54
N ARG A 145 -37.09 -18.15 -2.17
CA ARG A 145 -37.42 -18.42 -3.58
C ARG A 145 -38.94 -18.40 -3.78
N PRO A 146 -39.44 -17.87 -4.90
CA PRO A 146 -40.85 -18.02 -5.26
C PRO A 146 -41.14 -19.50 -5.55
N VAL A 147 -42.14 -20.05 -4.87
CA VAL A 147 -42.75 -21.35 -5.21
C VAL A 147 -43.75 -21.05 -6.32
N GLY A 148 -43.52 -21.63 -7.51
CA GLY A 148 -44.39 -21.48 -8.66
C GLY A 148 -45.77 -22.08 -8.42
N GLY A 149 -46.79 -21.41 -8.94
CA GLY A 149 -48.15 -21.88 -9.15
C GLY A 149 -48.63 -21.36 -10.48
#